data_AF-A0A3M1CJF0-F1
#
_entry.id   AF-A0A3M1CJF0-F1
#
_cell.length_a   1.000
_cell.length_b   1.000
_cell.length_c   1.000
_cell.angle_alpha   90.00
_cell.angle_beta   90.00
_cell.angle_gamma   90.00
#
_symmetry.space_group_name_H-M   'P 1'
#
loop_
_entity.id
_entity.type
_entity.pdbx_description
1 polymer ?
#
loop_
_entity_poly.entity_id
_entity_poly.type
_entity_poly.pdbx_seq_one_letter_code
_entity_poly.pdbx_strand_id
1 'polypeptide(L)'
;MTALITAVDAGLEADSDRVVFLGAGRAVQRVLAALADSPGLRDRTAAVVSSGGAIQVDGFRRWLDAHFNHDVMDTELRRSIPFISIIDVDPAAPLARSWQAQRFPIPPDIPQGRRPIEVIDLGPLHLAALSPVVLARGLVLFLAIRLSSQGRPGLAG
;
A
#
# COMPACT_ATOMS: atom_id res chain seq x y z
N MET A 1 1.24 10.44 18.60
CA MET A 1 0.28 9.33 18.38
C MET A 1 -1.10 9.85 17.99
N THR A 2 -1.58 10.92 18.63
CA THR A 2 -2.86 11.59 18.35
C THR A 2 -2.96 12.16 16.93
N ALA A 3 -1.91 12.81 16.41
CA ALA A 3 -1.95 13.47 15.10
C ALA A 3 -2.17 12.54 13.89
N LEU A 4 -1.67 11.29 13.94
CA LEU A 4 -1.91 10.32 12.86
C LEU A 4 -3.34 9.81 12.87
N ILE A 5 -3.91 9.58 14.07
CA ILE A 5 -5.31 9.20 14.24
C ILE A 5 -6.20 10.34 13.77
N THR A 6 -5.91 11.58 14.17
CA THR A 6 -6.64 12.78 13.72
C THR A 6 -6.54 12.98 12.20
N ALA A 7 -5.41 12.69 11.55
CA ALA A 7 -5.29 12.82 10.10
C ALA A 7 -6.03 11.70 9.34
N VAL A 8 -6.09 10.49 9.90
CA VAL A 8 -6.91 9.39 9.36
C VAL A 8 -8.39 9.71 9.53
N ASP A 9 -8.82 10.11 10.73
CA ASP A 9 -10.21 10.47 11.03
C ASP A 9 -10.66 11.69 10.21
N ALA A 10 -9.84 12.74 10.12
CA ALA A 10 -10.16 13.91 9.28
C ALA A 10 -10.17 13.57 7.78
N GLY A 11 -9.33 12.64 7.31
CA GLY A 11 -9.37 12.14 5.93
C GLY A 11 -10.60 11.27 5.66
N LEU A 12 -11.09 10.55 6.68
CA LEU A 12 -12.35 9.80 6.63
C LEU A 12 -13.56 10.75 6.61
N GLU A 13 -13.50 11.89 7.31
CA GLU A 13 -14.58 12.89 7.39
C GLU A 13 -14.58 13.92 6.26
N ALA A 14 -13.44 14.19 5.61
CA ALA A 14 -13.38 15.13 4.50
C ALA A 14 -14.02 14.55 3.23
N ASP A 15 -14.71 15.41 2.46
CA ASP A 15 -15.30 15.15 1.13
C ASP A 15 -14.26 14.81 0.03
N SER A 16 -13.04 14.41 0.41
CA SER A 16 -12.08 13.88 -0.55
C SER A 16 -12.59 12.56 -1.13
N ASP A 17 -12.80 12.54 -2.45
CA ASP A 17 -13.20 11.35 -3.20
C ASP A 17 -12.22 10.18 -3.05
N ARG A 18 -10.93 10.48 -2.74
CA ARG A 18 -9.86 9.47 -2.68
C ARG A 18 -8.77 9.75 -1.65
N VAL A 19 -8.18 8.69 -1.10
CA VAL A 19 -7.15 8.71 -0.05
C VAL A 19 -5.94 7.87 -0.46
N VAL A 20 -4.73 8.36 -0.18
CA VAL A 20 -3.48 7.59 -0.28
C VAL A 20 -2.93 7.40 1.12
N PHE A 21 -2.65 6.16 1.49
CA PHE A 21 -2.01 5.84 2.75
C PHE A 21 -0.50 5.69 2.57
N LEU A 22 0.28 6.35 3.42
CA LEU A 22 1.73 6.18 3.50
C LEU A 22 2.09 5.81 4.93
N GLY A 23 2.81 4.70 5.11
CA GLY A 23 3.22 4.26 6.44
C GLY A 23 4.40 3.30 6.42
N ALA A 24 4.99 3.06 7.60
CA ALA A 24 6.08 2.13 7.80
C ALA A 24 5.74 1.14 8.92
N GLY A 25 6.17 -0.12 8.78
CA GLY A 25 6.02 -1.15 9.82
C GLY A 25 4.60 -1.23 10.41
N ARG A 26 4.44 -0.97 11.71
CA ARG A 26 3.12 -1.07 12.40
C ARG A 26 2.06 -0.11 11.85
N ALA A 27 2.45 1.02 11.26
CA ALA A 27 1.47 1.96 10.69
C ALA A 27 0.77 1.34 9.47
N VAL A 28 1.53 0.71 8.55
CA VAL A 28 0.93 0.05 7.38
C VAL A 28 0.10 -1.17 7.77
N GLN A 29 0.51 -1.90 8.81
CA GLN A 29 -0.27 -3.04 9.34
C GLN A 29 -1.66 -2.60 9.82
N ARG A 30 -1.76 -1.44 10.50
CA ARG A 30 -3.06 -0.90 10.94
C ARG A 30 -3.93 -0.44 9.78
N VAL A 31 -3.32 0.17 8.75
CA VAL A 31 -4.03 0.55 7.52
C VAL A 31 -4.61 -0.70 6.85
N LEU A 32 -3.82 -1.77 6.72
CA LEU A 32 -4.30 -3.02 6.13
C LEU A 32 -5.47 -3.64 6.92
N ALA A 33 -5.39 -3.66 8.25
CA ALA A 33 -6.49 -4.12 9.10
C ALA A 33 -7.76 -3.28 8.89
N ALA A 34 -7.63 -1.95 8.93
CA ALA A 34 -8.76 -1.04 8.68
C ALA A 34 -9.37 -1.22 7.27
N LEU A 35 -8.52 -1.45 6.26
CA LEU A 35 -8.97 -1.75 4.91
C LEU A 35 -9.72 -3.07 4.83
N ALA A 36 -9.29 -4.13 5.51
CA ALA A 36 -10.02 -5.40 5.53
C ALA A 36 -11.41 -5.26 6.18
N ASP A 37 -11.52 -4.43 7.22
CA ASP A 37 -12.76 -4.27 8.00
C ASP A 37 -13.76 -3.26 7.39
N SER A 38 -13.32 -2.40 6.47
CA SER A 38 -14.15 -1.29 5.95
C SER A 38 -14.20 -1.23 4.41
N PRO A 39 -15.26 -1.75 3.77
CA PRO A 39 -15.44 -1.67 2.32
C PRO A 39 -15.45 -0.24 1.78
N GLY A 40 -16.16 0.68 2.45
CA GLY A 40 -16.21 2.08 2.05
C GLY A 40 -14.84 2.77 2.08
N LEU A 41 -13.96 2.37 3.01
CA LEU A 41 -12.58 2.85 3.02
C LEU A 41 -11.78 2.31 1.83
N ARG A 42 -11.97 1.02 1.48
CA ARG A 42 -11.32 0.43 0.30
C ARG A 42 -11.73 1.15 -0.98
N ASP A 43 -13.01 1.49 -1.14
CA ASP A 43 -13.52 2.20 -2.32
C ASP A 43 -12.95 3.61 -2.49
N ARG A 44 -12.61 4.26 -1.37
CA ARG A 44 -11.94 5.57 -1.34
C ARG A 44 -10.43 5.46 -1.44
N THR A 45 -9.85 4.27 -1.29
CA THR A 45 -8.39 4.11 -1.29
C THR A 45 -7.83 4.12 -2.71
N ALA A 46 -6.99 5.10 -3.01
CA ALA A 46 -6.29 5.20 -4.28
C ALA A 46 -4.97 4.44 -4.30
N ALA A 47 -4.27 4.36 -3.17
CA ALA A 47 -3.02 3.61 -3.03
C ALA A 47 -2.65 3.38 -1.57
N VAL A 48 -1.88 2.34 -1.31
CA VAL A 48 -1.20 2.09 -0.03
C VAL A 48 0.29 1.99 -0.30
N VAL A 49 1.08 2.82 0.36
CA VAL A 49 2.54 2.85 0.24
C VAL A 49 3.15 2.45 1.57
N SER A 50 3.91 1.37 1.57
CA SER A 50 4.78 0.97 2.67
C SER A 50 6.20 1.46 2.40
N SER A 51 6.75 2.26 3.31
CA SER A 51 8.14 2.73 3.22
C SER A 51 8.96 2.19 4.39
N GLY A 52 9.81 1.21 4.11
CA GLY A 52 10.64 0.60 5.14
C GLY A 52 9.85 -0.19 6.20
N GLY A 53 10.59 -0.84 7.09
CA GLY A 53 10.04 -1.64 8.18
C GLY A 53 9.41 -2.96 7.72
N ALA A 54 9.44 -3.96 8.60
CA ALA A 54 8.89 -5.27 8.28
C ALA A 54 7.35 -5.23 8.28
N ILE A 55 6.75 -5.56 7.14
CA ILE A 55 5.31 -5.80 6.99
C ILE A 55 5.00 -7.23 7.42
N GLN A 56 5.81 -8.21 6.97
CA GLN A 56 5.62 -9.64 7.22
C GLN A 56 6.35 -10.11 8.48
N VAL A 57 5.95 -9.60 9.65
CA VAL A 57 6.42 -10.14 10.95
C VAL A 57 5.58 -11.36 11.35
N ASP A 58 6.15 -12.34 12.05
CA ASP A 58 5.52 -13.66 12.30
C ASP A 58 4.07 -13.61 12.86
N GLY A 59 3.74 -12.59 13.66
CA GLY A 59 2.37 -12.36 14.13
C GLY A 59 1.41 -11.82 13.06
N PHE A 60 1.88 -10.90 12.22
CA PHE A 60 1.08 -10.24 11.19
C PHE A 60 1.07 -11.00 9.86
N ARG A 61 2.07 -11.85 9.60
CA ARG A 61 2.14 -12.70 8.42
C ARG A 61 0.92 -13.62 8.31
N ARG A 62 0.54 -14.29 9.40
CA ARG A 62 -0.68 -15.11 9.44
C ARG A 62 -1.94 -14.30 9.15
N TRP A 63 -1.97 -13.04 9.59
CA TRP A 63 -3.09 -12.15 9.28
C TRP A 63 -3.12 -11.81 7.78
N LEU A 64 -1.97 -11.47 7.19
CA LEU A 64 -1.83 -11.21 5.75
C LEU A 64 -2.26 -12.42 4.91
N ASP A 65 -1.80 -13.61 5.25
CA ASP A 65 -2.13 -14.84 4.52
C ASP A 65 -3.66 -15.09 4.50
N ALA A 66 -4.36 -14.70 5.58
CA ALA A 66 -5.81 -14.86 5.70
C ALA A 66 -6.62 -13.71 5.06
N HIS A 67 -6.15 -12.47 5.10
CA HIS A 67 -6.96 -11.28 4.76
C HIS A 67 -6.46 -10.51 3.53
N PHE A 68 -5.18 -10.65 3.16
CA PHE A 68 -4.61 -9.97 2.00
C PHE A 68 -4.80 -10.80 0.73
N ASN A 69 -6.06 -11.01 0.36
CA ASN A 69 -6.46 -11.71 -0.86
C ASN A 69 -7.54 -10.92 -1.60
N HIS A 70 -7.75 -11.28 -2.86
CA HIS A 70 -8.66 -10.56 -3.75
C HIS A 70 -10.12 -10.57 -3.30
N ASP A 71 -10.57 -11.61 -2.59
CA ASP A 71 -11.96 -11.71 -2.15
C ASP A 71 -12.23 -10.82 -0.93
N VAL A 72 -11.33 -10.84 0.06
CA VAL A 72 -11.45 -10.02 1.28
C VAL A 72 -11.24 -8.54 1.00
N MET A 73 -10.31 -8.21 0.10
CA MET A 73 -10.00 -6.82 -0.28
C MET A 73 -10.83 -6.33 -1.46
N ASP A 74 -11.93 -7.00 -1.82
CA ASP A 74 -12.80 -6.52 -2.87
C ASP A 74 -13.47 -5.20 -2.49
N THR A 75 -13.74 -4.39 -3.51
CA THR A 75 -14.33 -3.04 -3.35
C THR A 75 -15.62 -2.97 -4.18
N GLU A 76 -16.59 -2.12 -3.89
CA GLU A 76 -17.81 -2.08 -4.72
C GLU A 76 -17.53 -1.46 -6.11
N LEU A 77 -16.61 -0.49 -6.19
CA LEU A 77 -16.37 0.32 -7.38
C LEU A 77 -15.54 -0.33 -8.50
N ARG A 78 -15.28 -1.65 -8.46
CA ARG A 78 -14.56 -2.38 -9.53
C ARG A 78 -13.14 -1.90 -9.85
N ARG A 79 -12.45 -1.23 -8.91
CA ARG A 79 -11.07 -0.70 -9.05
C ARG A 79 -10.02 -1.60 -8.40
N SER A 80 -8.79 -1.53 -8.90
CA SER A 80 -7.61 -2.08 -8.23
C SER A 80 -6.95 -1.03 -7.36
N ILE A 81 -6.48 -1.45 -6.18
CA ILE A 81 -5.70 -0.66 -5.24
C ILE A 81 -4.24 -1.08 -5.38
N PRO A 82 -3.33 -0.17 -5.76
CA PRO A 82 -1.90 -0.43 -5.75
C PRO A 82 -1.36 -0.42 -4.31
N PHE A 83 -0.73 -1.53 -3.92
CA PHE A 83 0.03 -1.74 -2.69
C PHE A 83 1.52 -1.70 -3.01
N ILE A 84 2.14 -0.56 -2.73
CA ILE A 84 3.48 -0.19 -3.16
C ILE A 84 4.46 -0.39 -1.99
N SER A 85 5.50 -1.19 -2.18
CA SER A 85 6.57 -1.38 -1.19
C SER A 85 7.82 -0.62 -1.61
N ILE A 86 8.43 0.10 -0.66
CA ILE A 86 9.78 0.65 -0.77
C ILE A 86 10.61 -0.04 0.31
N ILE A 87 11.65 -0.76 -0.11
CA ILE A 87 12.50 -1.51 0.80
C ILE A 87 13.58 -0.55 1.29
N ASP A 88 13.56 -0.24 2.58
CA ASP A 88 14.62 0.60 3.16
C ASP A 88 15.87 -0.25 3.39
N VAL A 89 16.98 0.18 2.77
CA VAL A 89 18.28 -0.46 2.88
C VAL A 89 19.28 0.57 3.37
N ASP A 90 19.62 0.50 4.64
CA ASP A 90 20.76 1.21 5.21
C ASP A 90 22.04 0.38 4.98
N PRO A 91 23.01 0.87 4.21
CA PRO A 91 24.29 0.18 4.00
C PRO A 91 25.12 0.04 5.28
N ALA A 92 24.96 0.94 6.25
CA ALA A 92 25.66 0.93 7.53
C ALA A 92 24.98 0.02 8.57
N ALA A 93 23.67 -0.21 8.41
CA ALA A 93 22.89 -1.13 9.21
C ALA A 93 22.06 -2.06 8.31
N PRO A 94 22.71 -2.95 7.53
CA PRO A 94 22.00 -3.83 6.62
C PRO A 94 21.02 -4.68 7.42
N LEU A 95 19.73 -4.45 7.21
CA LEU A 95 18.68 -5.26 7.83
C LEU A 95 18.92 -6.72 7.44
N ALA A 96 19.41 -7.52 8.37
CA ALA A 96 19.73 -8.91 8.11
C ALA A 96 18.44 -9.68 7.76
N ARG A 97 18.49 -10.39 6.63
CA ARG A 97 17.71 -11.60 6.26
C ARG A 97 16.23 -11.54 5.90
N SER A 98 15.60 -10.40 5.66
CA SER A 98 14.69 -10.38 4.49
C SER A 98 14.19 -9.00 4.16
N TRP A 99 14.79 -8.39 3.15
CA TRP A 99 14.09 -7.38 2.35
C TRP A 99 12.72 -7.90 1.88
N GLN A 100 12.56 -9.23 1.74
CA GLN A 100 11.27 -9.85 1.48
C GLN A 100 10.22 -9.53 2.56
N ALA A 101 10.58 -9.38 3.83
CA ALA A 101 9.63 -9.05 4.88
C ALA A 101 9.09 -7.61 4.79
N GLN A 102 9.72 -6.74 3.99
CA GLN A 102 9.24 -5.39 3.71
C GLN A 102 8.31 -5.33 2.48
N ARG A 103 8.13 -6.45 1.77
CA ARG A 103 7.26 -6.52 0.59
C ARG A 103 5.86 -6.95 0.99
N PHE A 104 4.84 -6.45 0.29
CA PHE A 104 3.53 -7.10 0.33
C PHE A 104 3.62 -8.51 -0.28
N PRO A 105 2.90 -9.50 0.27
CA PRO A 105 2.81 -10.81 -0.36
C PRO A 105 2.02 -10.70 -1.68
N ILE A 106 2.33 -11.57 -2.64
CA ILE A 106 1.54 -11.66 -3.87
C ILE A 106 0.24 -12.40 -3.52
N PRO A 107 -0.95 -11.79 -3.72
CA PRO A 107 -2.21 -12.47 -3.46
C PRO A 107 -2.37 -13.66 -4.42
N PRO A 108 -3.06 -14.74 -4.00
CA PRO A 108 -3.28 -15.90 -4.85
C PRO A 108 -4.08 -15.53 -6.11
N ASP A 109 -3.71 -16.14 -7.24
CA ASP A 109 -4.44 -15.98 -8.50
C ASP A 109 -5.88 -16.53 -8.37
N ILE A 110 -6.82 -15.83 -9.01
CA ILE A 110 -8.23 -16.24 -9.14
C ILE A 110 -8.49 -16.64 -10.60
N PRO A 111 -9.08 -17.83 -10.86
CA PRO A 111 -9.16 -18.43 -12.21
C PRO A 111 -9.78 -17.52 -13.27
N GLN A 112 -10.84 -16.79 -12.92
CA GLN A 112 -11.51 -15.81 -13.76
C GLN A 112 -12.16 -14.80 -12.82
N GLY A 113 -11.55 -13.63 -12.65
CA GLY A 113 -12.04 -12.68 -11.67
C GLY A 113 -11.31 -11.35 -11.66
N ARG A 114 -11.88 -10.41 -10.91
CA ARG A 114 -11.33 -9.07 -10.70
C ARG A 114 -10.15 -9.14 -9.74
N ARG A 115 -9.08 -8.40 -10.02
CA ARG A 115 -7.90 -8.29 -9.14
C ARG A 115 -7.91 -6.93 -8.42
N PRO A 116 -8.59 -6.79 -7.27
CA PRO A 116 -8.64 -5.52 -6.52
C PRO A 116 -7.30 -5.18 -5.85
N ILE A 117 -6.36 -6.12 -5.76
CA ILE A 117 -5.02 -5.89 -5.22
C ILE A 117 -4.02 -5.86 -6.37
N GLU A 118 -3.21 -4.81 -6.44
CA GLU A 118 -2.05 -4.76 -7.31
C GLU A 118 -0.80 -4.55 -6.46
N VAL A 119 0.14 -5.50 -6.47
CA VAL A 119 1.37 -5.37 -5.68
C VAL A 119 2.48 -4.79 -6.54
N ILE A 120 3.11 -3.72 -6.06
CA ILE A 120 4.21 -3.04 -6.73
C ILE A 120 5.41 -2.99 -5.77
N ASP A 121 6.56 -3.48 -6.20
CA ASP A 121 7.81 -3.37 -5.46
C ASP A 121 8.73 -2.36 -6.15
N LEU A 122 9.02 -1.25 -5.48
CA LEU A 122 9.96 -0.23 -5.97
C LEU A 122 11.42 -0.58 -5.68
N GLY A 123 11.67 -1.70 -5.00
CA GLY A 123 13.00 -2.19 -4.71
C GLY A 123 13.69 -1.45 -3.56
N PRO A 124 15.01 -1.68 -3.41
CA PRO A 124 15.81 -1.12 -2.33
C PRO A 124 16.12 0.36 -2.55
N LEU A 125 15.88 1.17 -1.53
CA LEU A 125 16.28 2.58 -1.45
C LEU A 125 16.86 2.85 -0.06
N HIS A 126 17.97 3.61 0.01
CA HIS A 126 18.47 4.11 1.28
C HIS A 126 17.72 5.39 1.65
N LEU A 127 16.60 5.27 2.36
CA LEU A 127 15.66 6.38 2.56
C LEU A 127 16.30 7.56 3.31
N ALA A 128 17.15 7.28 4.29
CA ALA A 128 17.86 8.30 5.07
C ALA A 128 18.87 9.12 4.24
N ALA A 129 19.38 8.58 3.13
CA ALA A 129 20.29 9.29 2.24
C ALA A 129 19.57 10.14 1.18
N LEU A 130 18.24 10.02 1.05
CA LEU A 130 17.45 10.78 0.08
C LEU A 130 16.94 12.09 0.69
N SER A 131 16.88 13.13 -0.13
CA SER A 131 16.14 14.35 0.23
C SER A 131 14.65 14.01 0.37
N PRO A 132 14.01 14.29 1.51
CA PRO A 132 12.58 14.01 1.70
C PRO A 132 11.70 14.67 0.64
N VAL A 133 12.07 15.87 0.17
CA VAL A 133 11.35 16.60 -0.87
C VAL A 133 11.44 15.88 -2.22
N VAL A 134 12.62 15.35 -2.57
CA VAL A 134 12.83 14.61 -3.82
C VAL A 134 12.05 13.30 -3.79
N LEU A 135 12.10 12.57 -2.68
CA LEU A 135 11.34 11.34 -2.49
C LEU A 135 9.83 11.61 -2.62
N ALA A 136 9.32 12.63 -1.92
CA ALA A 136 7.91 12.98 -1.99
C ALA A 136 7.47 13.36 -3.41
N ARG A 137 8.25 14.17 -4.12
CA ARG A 137 7.96 14.54 -5.53
C ARG A 137 7.97 13.32 -6.45
N GLY A 138 8.95 12.44 -6.29
CA GLY A 138 9.05 11.20 -7.05
C GLY A 138 7.83 10.30 -6.83
N LEU A 139 7.41 10.15 -5.57
CA LEU A 139 6.21 9.37 -5.22
C LEU A 139 4.94 10.01 -5.78
N VAL A 140 4.78 11.32 -5.68
CA VAL A 140 3.62 12.03 -6.25
C VAL A 140 3.57 11.84 -7.77
N LEU A 141 4.70 11.99 -8.47
CA LEU A 141 4.76 11.79 -9.92
C LEU A 141 4.43 10.35 -10.30
N PHE A 142 5.02 9.37 -9.58
CA PHE A 142 4.74 7.96 -9.79
C PHE A 142 3.25 7.64 -9.60
N LEU A 143 2.66 8.09 -8.48
CA LEU A 143 1.24 7.90 -8.19
C LEU A 143 0.35 8.56 -9.24
N ALA A 144 0.67 9.77 -9.69
CA ALA A 144 -0.09 10.45 -10.74
C ALA A 144 -0.08 9.67 -12.06
N ILE A 145 1.08 9.15 -12.48
CA ILE A 145 1.21 8.33 -13.68
C ILE A 145 0.39 7.03 -13.52
N ARG A 146 0.52 6.35 -12.38
CA ARG A 146 -0.20 5.10 -12.11
C ARG A 146 -1.71 5.29 -12.08
N LEU A 147 -2.20 6.26 -11.31
CA LEU A 147 -3.63 6.54 -11.18
C LEU A 147 -4.24 7.01 -12.51
N SER A 148 -3.51 7.75 -13.34
CA SER A 148 -3.99 8.12 -14.68
C SER A 148 -4.12 6.92 -15.62
N SER A 149 -3.24 5.92 -15.52
CA SER A 149 -3.32 4.68 -16.30
C SER A 149 -4.51 3.79 -15.92
N GLN A 150 -4.96 3.82 -14.67
CA GLN A 150 -6.11 3.05 -14.20
C GLN A 150 -7.46 3.65 -14.65
N GLY A 151 -7.47 4.92 -15.07
CA GLY A 151 -8.66 5.63 -15.51
C GLY A 151 -9.06 5.40 -16.98
N ARG A 152 -8.36 4.55 -17.73
CA ARG A 152 -8.69 4.20 -19.12
C ARG A 152 -9.32 2.81 -19.20
N PRO A 153 -10.65 2.68 -19.03
CA PRO A 153 -11.33 1.46 -19.39
C PRO A 153 -11.32 1.33 -20.93
N GLY A 154 -10.59 0.34 -21.47
CA GLY A 154 -10.84 -0.15 -22.83
C GLY A 154 -9.92 0.29 -23.98
N LEU A 155 -8.59 0.18 -23.85
CA LEU A 155 -7.68 0.21 -25.02
C LEU A 155 -6.63 -0.91 -25.03
N ALA A 156 -6.82 -1.97 -24.26
CA ALA A 156 -6.13 -3.24 -24.49
C ALA A 156 -7.12 -4.14 -25.24
N GLY A 157 -6.95 -4.19 -26.57
CA GLY A 157 -7.54 -5.23 -27.41
C GLY A 157 -6.82 -6.55 -27.28
#